data_AF-A0A529KEE5-F1
#
_entry.id   AF-A0A529KEE5-F1
#
_cell.length_a   1.000
_cell.length_b   1.000
_cell.length_c   1.000
_cell.angle_alpha   90.00
_cell.angle_beta   90.00
_cell.angle_gamma   90.00
#
_symmetry.space_group_name_H-M   'P 1'
#
loop_
_entity.id
_entity.type
_entity.pdbx_description
1 polymer ?
#
loop_
_entity_poly.entity_id
_entity_poly.type
_entity_poly.pdbx_seq_one_letter_code
_entity_poly.pdbx_strand_id
1 'polypeptide(L)'
;SGTAFLLLALSSVSFDGLSKTFFWLGLFGLNPLEFPGRTAVIGIGSLGLALMFILLAAAFILAIVLGQRLAGSPHSLSQAAGLLVWSIVPIALAYHVAHYLTALLVDGQYAIAALSDPFALGWNLLGTAGMQIEAGVAAGAGSAWWLWNLQAGVIIAGHMLAVLVAHGLAWRLHPVPARAALSQFPLTVLMIAYTVFGLWLLATPSVG
;
A
#
# COMPACT_ATOMS: atom_id res chain seq x y z
N SER A 1 -19.45 3.17 3.36
CA SER A 1 -19.08 3.74 2.04
C SER A 1 -17.89 2.97 1.49
N GLY A 2 -17.99 2.39 0.28
CA GLY A 2 -16.88 1.64 -0.33
C GLY A 2 -15.64 2.49 -0.60
N THR A 3 -15.83 3.78 -0.90
CA THR A 3 -14.72 4.73 -1.09
C THR A 3 -13.86 4.88 0.15
N ALA A 4 -14.49 5.08 1.32
CA ALA A 4 -13.77 5.23 2.58
C ALA A 4 -13.00 3.95 2.93
N PHE A 5 -13.60 2.78 2.71
CA PHE A 5 -12.94 1.50 2.95
C PHE A 5 -11.67 1.32 2.10
N LEU A 6 -11.74 1.58 0.79
CA LEU A 6 -10.58 1.43 -0.11
C LEU A 6 -9.47 2.42 0.20
N LEU A 7 -9.82 3.68 0.47
CA LEU A 7 -8.84 4.70 0.86
C LEU A 7 -8.22 4.39 2.21
N LEU A 8 -9.00 3.90 3.17
CA LEU A 8 -8.49 3.48 4.48
C LEU A 8 -7.53 2.30 4.31
N ALA A 9 -7.93 1.25 3.60
CA ALA A 9 -7.09 0.08 3.35
C ALA A 9 -5.74 0.48 2.73
N LEU A 10 -5.75 1.34 1.72
CA LEU A 10 -4.53 1.83 1.09
C LEU A 10 -3.70 2.71 2.05
N SER A 11 -4.33 3.62 2.78
CA SER A 11 -3.66 4.50 3.75
C SER A 11 -3.02 3.72 4.90
N SER A 12 -3.64 2.62 5.35
CA SER A 12 -3.11 1.78 6.41
C SER A 12 -1.81 1.11 6.03
N VAL A 13 -1.73 0.52 4.83
CA VAL A 13 -0.49 -0.12 4.36
C VAL A 13 0.61 0.91 4.13
N SER A 14 0.28 2.08 3.57
CA SER A 14 1.24 3.16 3.41
C SER A 14 1.75 3.73 4.72
N PHE A 15 0.86 3.86 5.71
CA PHE A 15 1.27 4.32 7.02
C PHE A 15 2.08 3.25 7.77
N ASP A 16 1.76 1.96 7.62
CA ASP A 16 2.58 0.87 8.18
C ASP A 16 4.03 0.98 7.70
N GLY A 17 4.24 1.20 6.39
CA GLY A 17 5.56 1.46 5.84
C GLY A 17 6.19 2.74 6.35
N LEU A 18 5.48 3.87 6.29
CA LEU A 18 5.99 5.17 6.74
C LEU A 18 6.40 5.14 8.22
N SER A 19 5.61 4.48 9.08
CA SER A 19 5.80 4.47 10.53
C SER A 19 7.09 3.81 10.98
N LYS A 20 7.67 2.95 10.13
CA LYS A 20 8.94 2.26 10.36
C LYS A 20 10.14 3.05 9.84
N THR A 21 9.93 4.11 9.07
CA THR A 21 11.03 4.87 8.47
C THR A 21 11.77 5.70 9.51
N PHE A 22 13.08 5.89 9.30
CA PHE A 22 13.89 6.76 10.14
C PHE A 22 13.38 8.21 10.11
N PHE A 23 12.83 8.63 8.96
CA PHE A 23 12.18 9.93 8.80
C PHE A 23 11.03 10.12 9.79
N TRP A 24 10.07 9.19 9.81
CA TRP A 24 8.90 9.29 10.69
C TRP A 24 9.29 9.30 12.17
N LEU A 25 10.15 8.37 12.58
CA LEU A 25 10.61 8.28 13.97
C LEU A 25 11.38 9.54 14.39
N GLY A 26 12.20 10.08 13.48
CA GLY A 26 12.94 11.32 13.70
C GLY A 26 12.06 12.54 13.92
N LEU A 27 10.87 12.61 13.30
CA LEU A 27 9.91 13.71 13.55
C LEU A 27 9.45 13.78 15.02
N PHE A 28 9.52 12.67 15.74
CA PHE A 28 9.14 12.57 17.15
C PHE A 28 10.34 12.44 18.09
N GLY A 29 11.56 12.66 17.59
CA GLY A 29 12.79 12.55 18.37
C GLY A 29 13.12 11.13 18.84
N LEU A 30 12.54 10.10 18.19
CA LEU A 30 12.80 8.71 18.53
C LEU A 30 14.04 8.22 17.79
N ASN A 31 15.00 7.68 18.53
CA ASN A 31 16.18 7.03 17.95
C ASN A 31 15.77 5.70 17.31
N PRO A 32 15.86 5.54 15.97
CA PRO A 32 15.48 4.31 15.29
C PRO A 32 16.30 3.10 15.74
N LEU A 33 17.55 3.31 16.16
CA LEU A 33 18.47 2.26 16.61
C LEU A 33 18.21 1.80 18.05
N GLU A 34 17.43 2.58 18.82
CA GLU A 34 17.05 2.29 20.20
C GLU A 34 15.53 2.36 20.32
N PHE A 35 14.85 1.54 19.52
CA PHE A 35 13.40 1.59 19.40
C PHE A 35 12.72 1.33 20.76
N PRO A 36 11.89 2.27 21.28
CA PRO A 36 11.36 2.22 22.65
C PRO A 36 10.26 1.18 22.88
N GLY A 37 9.97 0.35 21.86
CA GLY A 37 8.89 -0.63 21.86
C GLY A 37 7.57 -0.11 21.30
N ARG A 38 6.70 -1.04 20.90
CA ARG A 38 5.44 -0.71 20.19
C ARG A 38 4.48 0.12 21.04
N THR A 39 4.40 -0.14 22.35
CA THR A 39 3.50 0.57 23.28
C THR A 39 3.80 2.06 23.33
N ALA A 40 5.08 2.44 23.33
CA ALA A 40 5.50 3.84 23.40
C ALA A 40 5.09 4.64 22.16
N VAL A 41 4.90 3.98 21.01
CA VAL A 41 4.58 4.64 19.74
C VAL A 41 3.10 4.54 19.33
N ILE A 42 2.23 3.94 20.15
CA ILE A 42 0.79 3.77 19.81
C ILE A 42 0.11 5.10 19.52
N GLY A 43 0.37 6.13 20.34
CA GLY A 43 -0.24 7.45 20.20
C GLY A 43 0.12 8.13 18.88
N ILE A 44 1.43 8.24 18.61
CA ILE A 44 1.93 8.82 17.35
C ILE A 44 1.51 7.96 16.14
N GLY A 45 1.49 6.64 16.29
CA GLY A 45 1.04 5.70 15.27
C GLY A 45 -0.43 5.91 14.90
N SER A 46 -1.29 6.02 15.90
CA SER A 46 -2.74 6.22 15.69
C SER A 46 -3.03 7.57 15.04
N LEU A 47 -2.33 8.62 15.49
CA LEU A 47 -2.42 9.96 14.88
C LEU A 47 -1.94 9.94 13.42
N GLY A 48 -0.80 9.31 13.17
CA GLY A 48 -0.21 9.20 11.83
C GLY A 48 -1.10 8.42 10.86
N LEU A 49 -1.74 7.33 11.31
CA LEU A 49 -2.70 6.59 10.52
C LEU A 49 -3.92 7.44 10.15
N ALA A 50 -4.50 8.14 11.13
CA ALA A 50 -5.63 9.03 10.89
C ALA A 50 -5.26 10.15 9.91
N LEU A 51 -4.07 10.74 10.08
CA LEU A 51 -3.56 11.78 9.19
C LEU A 51 -3.33 11.26 7.77
N MET A 52 -2.71 10.09 7.61
CA MET A 52 -2.50 9.46 6.30
C MET A 52 -3.83 9.21 5.58
N PHE A 53 -4.83 8.69 6.29
CA PHE A 53 -6.17 8.49 5.74
C PHE A 53 -6.80 9.80 5.26
N ILE A 54 -6.76 10.85 6.09
CA ILE A 54 -7.32 12.17 5.76
C ILE A 54 -6.58 12.78 4.55
N LEU A 55 -5.25 12.74 4.54
CA LEU A 55 -4.44 13.31 3.46
C LEU A 55 -4.70 12.58 2.14
N LEU A 56 -4.71 11.25 2.14
CA LEU A 56 -4.99 10.46 0.94
C LEU A 56 -6.42 10.69 0.45
N ALA A 57 -7.40 10.73 1.35
CA ALA A 57 -8.79 11.02 0.98
C ALA A 57 -8.95 12.42 0.41
N ALA A 58 -8.32 13.43 1.01
CA ALA A 58 -8.33 14.79 0.51
C ALA A 58 -7.66 14.90 -0.87
N ALA A 59 -6.50 14.27 -1.07
CA ALA A 59 -5.80 14.25 -2.35
C ALA A 59 -6.64 13.55 -3.43
N PHE A 60 -7.26 12.42 -3.11
CA PHE A 60 -8.16 11.70 -4.02
C PHE A 60 -9.36 12.56 -4.41
N ILE A 61 -10.08 13.13 -3.44
CA ILE A 61 -11.23 13.99 -3.72
C ILE A 61 -10.82 15.23 -4.51
N LEU A 62 -9.68 15.84 -4.20
CA LEU A 62 -9.14 16.97 -4.96
C LEU A 62 -8.86 16.57 -6.42
N ALA A 63 -8.23 15.42 -6.65
CA ALA A 63 -7.99 14.91 -8.00
C ALA A 63 -9.31 14.70 -8.78
N ILE A 64 -10.35 14.14 -8.13
CA ILE A 64 -11.67 14.00 -8.75
C ILE A 64 -12.28 15.36 -9.06
N VAL A 65 -12.29 16.30 -8.11
CA VAL A 65 -12.84 17.66 -8.31
C VAL A 65 -12.16 18.38 -9.46
N LEU A 66 -10.82 18.35 -9.50
CA LEU A 66 -10.04 18.95 -10.58
C LEU A 66 -10.35 18.29 -11.92
N GLY A 67 -10.42 16.95 -11.97
CA GLY A 67 -10.74 16.20 -13.16
C GLY A 67 -12.14 16.55 -13.71
N GLN A 68 -13.14 16.56 -12.83
CA GLN A 68 -14.52 16.92 -13.19
C GLN A 68 -14.61 18.37 -13.71
N ARG A 69 -13.88 19.30 -13.10
CA ARG A 69 -13.81 20.70 -13.56
C ARG A 69 -13.14 20.82 -14.94
N LEU A 70 -12.01 20.14 -15.15
CA LEU A 70 -11.30 20.14 -16.44
C LEU A 70 -12.13 19.53 -17.57
N ALA A 71 -12.91 18.49 -17.26
CA ALA A 71 -13.76 17.81 -18.23
C ALA A 71 -15.11 18.51 -18.48
N GLY A 72 -15.44 19.56 -17.72
CA GLY A 72 -16.77 20.19 -17.76
C GLY A 72 -17.90 19.21 -17.44
N SER A 73 -17.66 18.33 -16.46
CA SER A 73 -18.56 17.23 -16.14
C SER A 73 -19.87 17.68 -15.49
N PRO A 74 -21.02 17.11 -15.90
CA PRO A 74 -22.29 17.31 -15.19
C PRO A 74 -22.49 16.33 -14.01
N HIS A 75 -21.59 15.37 -13.81
CA HIS A 75 -21.75 14.33 -12.78
C HIS A 75 -21.49 14.88 -11.37
N SER A 76 -22.21 14.32 -10.39
CA SER A 76 -21.97 14.67 -8.99
C SER A 76 -20.62 14.12 -8.51
N LEU A 77 -20.01 14.81 -7.54
CA LEU A 77 -18.76 14.36 -6.94
C LEU A 77 -18.88 12.95 -6.35
N SER A 78 -20.00 12.63 -5.70
CA SER A 78 -20.22 11.31 -5.11
C SER A 78 -20.27 10.20 -6.16
N GLN A 79 -20.88 10.45 -7.34
CA GLN A 79 -20.92 9.51 -8.45
C GLN A 79 -19.52 9.28 -9.02
N ALA A 80 -18.79 10.36 -9.33
CA ALA A 80 -17.45 10.26 -9.89
C ALA A 80 -16.46 9.60 -8.92
N ALA A 81 -16.45 10.02 -7.64
CA ALA A 81 -15.59 9.45 -6.60
C ALA A 81 -15.94 7.99 -6.31
N GLY A 82 -17.23 7.64 -6.24
CA GLY A 82 -17.69 6.28 -6.01
C GLY A 82 -17.32 5.32 -7.14
N LEU A 83 -17.27 5.80 -8.38
CA LEU A 83 -16.82 4.99 -9.52
C LEU A 83 -15.29 4.93 -9.60
N LEU A 84 -14.61 6.07 -9.57
CA LEU A 84 -13.17 6.14 -9.81
C LEU A 84 -12.34 5.56 -8.66
N VAL A 85 -12.88 5.43 -7.44
CA VAL A 85 -12.15 4.77 -6.35
C VAL A 85 -11.84 3.31 -6.65
N TRP A 86 -12.60 2.64 -7.51
CA TRP A 86 -12.31 1.26 -7.93
C TRP A 86 -10.98 1.15 -8.68
N SER A 87 -10.49 2.23 -9.29
CA SER A 87 -9.15 2.27 -9.87
C SER A 87 -8.02 2.22 -8.83
N ILE A 88 -8.30 2.43 -7.55
CA ILE A 88 -7.33 2.33 -6.45
C ILE A 88 -7.09 0.88 -6.02
N VAL A 89 -8.03 -0.04 -6.33
CA VAL A 89 -7.93 -1.45 -5.91
C VAL A 89 -6.61 -2.11 -6.35
N PRO A 90 -6.17 -2.01 -7.63
CA PRO A 90 -4.89 -2.58 -8.05
C PRO A 90 -3.69 -2.00 -7.28
N ILE A 91 -3.73 -0.70 -6.92
CA ILE A 91 -2.68 -0.05 -6.11
C ILE A 91 -2.63 -0.67 -4.72
N ALA A 92 -3.78 -0.76 -4.05
CA ALA A 92 -3.88 -1.31 -2.71
C ALA A 92 -3.38 -2.77 -2.65
N LEU A 93 -3.77 -3.60 -3.62
CA LEU A 93 -3.31 -4.99 -3.71
C LEU A 93 -1.80 -5.08 -3.94
N ALA A 94 -1.27 -4.31 -4.90
CA ALA A 94 0.16 -4.32 -5.20
C ALA A 94 1.01 -3.84 -4.02
N TYR A 95 0.58 -2.77 -3.33
CA TYR A 95 1.24 -2.29 -2.13
C TYR A 95 1.20 -3.34 -1.01
N HIS A 96 0.07 -4.01 -0.81
CA HIS A 96 -0.03 -5.06 0.20
C HIS A 96 0.93 -6.21 -0.07
N VAL A 97 0.96 -6.71 -1.32
CA VAL A 97 1.90 -7.76 -1.73
C VAL A 97 3.35 -7.30 -1.56
N ALA A 98 3.70 -6.12 -2.07
CA ALA A 98 5.06 -5.61 -1.98
C ALA A 98 5.49 -5.43 -0.52
N HIS A 99 4.65 -4.85 0.33
CA HIS A 99 5.00 -4.55 1.72
C HIS A 99 5.12 -5.81 2.60
N TYR A 100 4.26 -6.81 2.37
CA TYR A 100 4.25 -8.04 3.16
C TYR A 100 5.00 -9.20 2.53
N LEU A 101 5.69 -9.02 1.40
CA LEU A 101 6.42 -10.10 0.73
C LEU A 101 7.43 -10.78 1.64
N THR A 102 8.27 -10.00 2.34
CA THR A 102 9.27 -10.53 3.26
C THR A 102 8.63 -11.30 4.43
N ALA A 103 7.58 -10.74 5.01
CA ALA A 103 6.81 -11.40 6.06
C ALA A 103 6.19 -12.70 5.54
N LEU A 104 5.61 -12.71 4.34
CA LEU A 104 5.04 -13.91 3.73
C LEU A 104 6.10 -15.00 3.52
N LEU A 105 7.31 -14.63 3.08
CA LEU A 105 8.40 -15.59 2.85
C LEU A 105 8.93 -16.22 4.14
N VAL A 106 8.95 -15.48 5.25
CA VAL A 106 9.49 -15.95 6.53
C VAL A 106 8.38 -16.49 7.44
N ASP A 107 7.37 -15.67 7.73
CA ASP A 107 6.23 -16.02 8.58
C ASP A 107 5.33 -17.08 7.93
N GLY A 108 5.32 -17.18 6.60
CA GLY A 108 4.66 -18.28 5.90
C GLY A 108 5.27 -19.64 6.23
N GLN A 109 6.60 -19.71 6.41
CA GLN A 109 7.27 -20.93 6.85
C GLN A 109 6.84 -21.28 8.29
N TYR A 110 6.83 -20.28 9.18
CA TYR A 110 6.33 -20.46 10.55
C TYR A 110 4.87 -20.93 10.57
N ALA A 111 4.02 -20.36 9.74
CA ALA A 111 2.61 -20.74 9.64
C ALA A 111 2.45 -22.20 9.18
N ILE A 112 3.24 -22.64 8.19
CA ILE A 112 3.22 -24.03 7.71
C ILE A 112 3.71 -25.00 8.79
N ALA A 113 4.75 -24.64 9.55
CA ALA A 113 5.21 -25.47 10.67
C ALA A 113 4.15 -25.55 11.79
N ALA A 114 3.56 -24.41 12.16
CA ALA A 114 2.52 -24.33 13.18
C ALA A 114 1.24 -25.07 12.78
N LEU A 115 0.87 -25.10 11.49
CA LEU A 115 -0.27 -25.88 11.00
C LEU A 115 -0.07 -27.39 11.13
N SER A 116 1.19 -27.88 11.18
CA SER A 116 1.48 -29.29 11.43
C SER A 116 1.28 -29.70 12.89
N ASP A 117 1.49 -28.77 13.84
CA ASP A 117 1.26 -28.99 15.28
C ASP A 117 0.53 -27.78 15.93
N PRO A 118 -0.75 -27.54 15.58
CA PRO A 118 -1.45 -26.30 15.94
C PRO A 118 -1.68 -26.12 17.44
N PHE A 119 -1.65 -27.21 18.21
CA PHE A 119 -1.87 -27.20 19.66
C PHE A 119 -0.60 -27.51 20.45
N ALA A 120 0.56 -27.62 19.80
CA ALA A 120 1.82 -28.01 20.43
C ALA A 120 1.73 -29.33 21.20
N LEU A 121 0.97 -30.31 20.67
CA LEU A 121 0.75 -31.62 21.28
C LEU A 121 1.70 -32.69 20.72
N GLY A 122 2.68 -32.29 19.90
CA GLY A 122 3.58 -33.20 19.18
C GLY A 122 2.95 -33.79 17.93
N TRP A 123 1.90 -33.17 17.39
CA TRP A 123 1.31 -33.60 16.12
C TRP A 123 2.26 -33.29 14.95
N ASN A 124 2.02 -33.94 13.82
CA ASN A 124 2.74 -33.64 12.59
C ASN A 124 1.84 -33.85 11.37
N LEU A 125 0.74 -33.11 11.32
CA LEU A 125 -0.35 -33.32 10.35
C LEU A 125 0.10 -33.21 8.89
N LEU A 126 1.04 -32.31 8.59
CA LEU A 126 1.55 -32.07 7.23
C LEU A 126 3.00 -32.55 7.05
N GLY A 127 3.61 -33.17 8.06
CA GLY A 127 5.02 -33.56 8.02
C GLY A 127 6.02 -32.43 8.30
N THR A 128 5.56 -31.20 8.55
CA THR A 128 6.39 -29.98 8.62
C THR A 128 6.63 -29.43 10.03
N ALA A 129 6.19 -30.12 11.09
CA ALA A 129 6.31 -29.62 12.48
C ALA A 129 7.77 -29.30 12.89
N GLY A 130 8.74 -30.07 12.37
CA GLY A 130 10.18 -29.86 12.64
C GLY A 130 10.93 -29.06 11.57
N MET A 131 10.21 -28.43 10.63
CA MET A 131 10.80 -27.67 9.53
C MET A 131 11.66 -26.53 10.08
N GLN A 132 12.91 -26.45 9.60
CA GLN A 132 13.80 -25.33 9.94
C GLN A 132 13.38 -24.10 9.15
N ILE A 133 13.34 -22.94 9.80
CA ILE A 133 12.95 -21.69 9.16
C ILE A 133 14.15 -21.01 8.53
N GLU A 134 14.09 -20.80 7.22
CA GLU A 134 15.14 -20.19 6.43
C GLU A 134 14.93 -18.68 6.34
N ALA A 135 15.14 -17.96 7.44
CA ALA A 135 15.08 -16.48 7.44
C ALA A 135 16.11 -15.85 6.48
N GLY A 136 17.16 -16.60 6.09
CA GLY A 136 18.16 -16.21 5.10
C GLY A 136 17.58 -15.84 3.73
N VAL A 137 16.38 -16.35 3.38
CA VAL A 137 15.69 -15.98 2.13
C VAL A 137 15.42 -14.48 2.02
N ALA A 138 15.30 -13.79 3.16
CA ALA A 138 15.07 -12.36 3.23
C ALA A 138 16.26 -11.56 3.76
N ALA A 139 17.37 -12.21 4.11
CA ALA A 139 18.54 -11.57 4.71
C ALA A 139 19.73 -11.49 3.73
N GLY A 140 20.50 -10.41 3.84
CA GLY A 140 21.72 -10.20 3.06
C GLY A 140 21.53 -9.41 1.76
N ALA A 141 22.64 -8.96 1.20
CA ALA A 141 22.65 -8.02 0.06
C ALA A 141 22.01 -8.60 -1.22
N GLY A 142 22.22 -9.89 -1.49
CA GLY A 142 21.63 -10.55 -2.66
C GLY A 142 20.10 -10.65 -2.57
N SER A 143 19.59 -11.09 -1.42
CA SER A 143 18.14 -11.15 -1.14
C SER A 143 17.51 -9.76 -1.17
N ALA A 144 18.16 -8.76 -0.57
CA ALA A 144 17.70 -7.37 -0.59
C ALA A 144 17.58 -6.82 -2.02
N TRP A 145 18.55 -7.11 -2.90
CA TRP A 145 18.50 -6.69 -4.30
C TRP A 145 17.30 -7.31 -5.04
N TRP A 146 17.10 -8.62 -4.92
CA TRP A 146 15.99 -9.30 -5.59
C TRP A 146 14.63 -8.90 -5.03
N LEU A 147 14.49 -8.82 -3.71
CA LEU A 147 13.26 -8.37 -3.05
C LEU A 147 12.88 -6.97 -3.48
N TRP A 148 13.82 -6.03 -3.46
CA TRP A 148 13.55 -4.66 -3.86
C TRP A 148 13.07 -4.59 -5.31
N ASN A 149 13.73 -5.29 -6.24
CA ASN A 149 13.33 -5.28 -7.66
C ASN A 149 11.94 -5.92 -7.86
N LEU A 150 11.64 -7.01 -7.17
CA LEU A 150 10.33 -7.67 -7.25
C LEU A 150 9.24 -6.79 -6.65
N GLN A 151 9.45 -6.22 -5.47
CA GLN A 151 8.52 -5.30 -4.81
C GLN A 151 8.27 -4.05 -5.65
N ALA A 152 9.33 -3.43 -6.17
CA ALA A 152 9.23 -2.28 -7.07
C ALA A 152 8.45 -2.64 -8.35
N GLY A 153 8.77 -3.78 -8.97
CA GLY A 153 8.06 -4.28 -10.15
C GLY A 153 6.56 -4.49 -9.89
N VAL A 154 6.21 -5.09 -8.75
CA VAL A 154 4.81 -5.28 -8.33
C VAL A 154 4.10 -3.94 -8.14
N ILE A 155 4.73 -2.97 -7.46
CA ILE A 155 4.15 -1.62 -7.26
C ILE A 155 3.90 -0.94 -8.61
N ILE A 156 4.89 -0.93 -9.50
CA ILE A 156 4.79 -0.29 -10.82
C ILE A 156 3.68 -0.95 -11.64
N ALA A 157 3.66 -2.28 -11.71
CA ALA A 157 2.61 -3.03 -12.44
C ALA A 157 1.21 -2.74 -11.87
N GLY A 158 1.07 -2.69 -10.53
CA GLY A 158 -0.17 -2.32 -9.86
C GLY A 158 -0.66 -0.93 -10.25
N HIS A 159 0.24 0.05 -10.34
CA HIS A 159 -0.11 1.42 -10.77
C HIS A 159 -0.45 1.50 -12.25
N MET A 160 0.25 0.75 -13.10
CA MET A 160 -0.09 0.66 -14.52
C MET A 160 -1.51 0.10 -14.70
N LEU A 161 -1.84 -0.99 -14.00
CA LEU A 161 -3.20 -1.55 -13.99
C LEU A 161 -4.23 -0.55 -13.44
N ALA A 162 -3.89 0.18 -12.38
CA ALA A 162 -4.75 1.22 -11.81
C ALA A 162 -5.08 2.34 -12.81
N VAL A 163 -4.07 2.83 -13.54
CA VAL A 163 -4.25 3.84 -14.59
C VAL A 163 -5.12 3.29 -15.73
N LEU A 164 -4.92 2.04 -16.15
CA LEU A 164 -5.76 1.41 -17.18
C LEU A 164 -7.23 1.28 -16.73
N VAL A 165 -7.44 0.88 -15.46
CA VAL A 165 -8.79 0.80 -14.87
C VAL A 165 -9.41 2.20 -14.76
N ALA A 166 -8.65 3.20 -14.28
CA ALA A 166 -9.11 4.58 -14.22
C ALA A 166 -9.53 5.09 -15.61
N HIS A 167 -8.77 4.76 -16.64
CA HIS A 167 -9.09 5.12 -18.02
C HIS A 167 -10.41 4.51 -18.50
N GLY A 168 -10.57 3.19 -18.29
CA GLY A 168 -11.81 2.50 -18.64
C GLY A 168 -13.04 3.04 -17.87
N LEU A 169 -12.86 3.40 -16.60
CA LEU A 169 -13.93 3.98 -15.76
C LEU A 169 -14.25 5.42 -16.14
N ALA A 170 -13.24 6.23 -16.46
CA ALA A 170 -13.42 7.61 -16.93
C ALA A 170 -14.23 7.67 -18.22
N TRP A 171 -14.02 6.70 -19.13
CA TRP A 171 -14.80 6.58 -20.36
C TRP A 171 -16.28 6.29 -20.11
N ARG A 172 -16.62 5.60 -19.02
CA ARG A 172 -18.03 5.38 -18.62
C ARG A 172 -18.71 6.65 -18.12
N LEU A 173 -17.96 7.61 -17.56
CA LEU A 173 -18.47 8.92 -17.16
C LEU A 173 -18.50 9.91 -18.32
N HIS A 174 -17.54 9.80 -19.24
CA HIS A 174 -17.34 10.76 -20.31
C HIS A 174 -17.25 10.05 -21.66
N PRO A 175 -18.36 9.99 -22.42
CA PRO A 175 -18.38 9.36 -23.75
C PRO A 175 -17.45 10.05 -24.75
N VAL A 176 -17.15 11.34 -24.54
CA VAL A 176 -16.22 12.12 -25.38
C VAL A 176 -14.78 11.83 -24.93
N PRO A 177 -13.90 11.28 -25.81
CA PRO A 177 -12.54 10.88 -25.43
C PRO A 177 -11.70 11.98 -24.80
N ALA A 178 -11.76 13.21 -25.32
CA ALA A 178 -11.04 14.34 -24.77
C ALA A 178 -11.46 14.67 -23.32
N ARG A 179 -12.77 14.58 -23.02
CA ARG A 179 -13.29 14.82 -21.67
C ARG A 179 -12.90 13.70 -20.71
N ALA A 180 -12.95 12.44 -21.16
CA ALA A 180 -12.47 11.31 -20.37
C ALA A 180 -11.00 11.48 -20.00
N ALA A 181 -10.15 11.81 -20.99
CA ALA A 181 -8.72 12.05 -20.78
C ALA A 181 -8.44 13.21 -19.81
N LEU A 182 -9.14 14.34 -19.95
CA LEU A 182 -9.01 15.47 -19.02
C LEU A 182 -9.50 15.13 -17.61
N SER A 183 -10.57 14.34 -17.49
CA SER A 183 -11.13 13.96 -16.19
C SER A 183 -10.21 13.05 -15.38
N GLN A 184 -9.49 12.15 -16.04
CA GLN A 184 -8.59 11.22 -15.36
C GLN A 184 -7.22 11.83 -15.08
N PHE A 185 -6.80 12.89 -15.79
CA PHE A 185 -5.43 13.40 -15.73
C PHE A 185 -4.96 13.71 -14.29
N PRO A 186 -5.71 14.46 -13.46
CA PRO A 186 -5.28 14.71 -12.08
C PRO A 186 -5.19 13.44 -11.22
N LEU A 187 -6.05 12.46 -11.47
CA LEU A 187 -6.02 11.17 -10.77
C LEU A 187 -4.78 10.37 -11.18
N THR A 188 -4.42 10.36 -12.47
CA THR A 188 -3.19 9.74 -12.95
C THR A 188 -1.95 10.39 -12.35
N VAL A 189 -1.92 11.73 -12.23
CA VAL A 189 -0.82 12.45 -11.56
C VAL A 189 -0.71 12.03 -10.08
N LEU A 190 -1.84 11.94 -9.37
CA LEU A 190 -1.86 11.43 -8.00
C LEU A 190 -1.31 9.99 -7.92
N MET A 191 -1.69 9.12 -8.85
CA MET A 191 -1.18 7.75 -8.91
C MET A 191 0.33 7.71 -9.15
N ILE A 192 0.87 8.56 -10.05
CA ILE A 192 2.33 8.64 -10.27
C ILE A 192 3.05 9.12 -9.02
N ALA A 193 2.55 10.17 -8.36
CA ALA A 193 3.10 10.65 -7.10
C ALA A 193 3.09 9.54 -6.03
N TYR A 194 2.04 8.73 -6.02
CA TYR A 194 1.90 7.59 -5.12
C TYR A 194 2.85 6.45 -5.47
N THR A 195 3.15 6.19 -6.74
CA THR A 195 4.23 5.26 -7.14
C THR A 195 5.57 5.73 -6.57
N VAL A 196 5.91 7.00 -6.76
CA VAL A 196 7.16 7.59 -6.27
C VAL A 196 7.25 7.47 -4.75
N PHE A 197 6.16 7.79 -4.05
CA PHE A 197 6.06 7.62 -2.60
C PHE A 197 6.31 6.17 -2.16
N GLY A 198 5.74 5.19 -2.87
CA GLY A 198 5.92 3.76 -2.56
C GLY A 198 7.33 3.26 -2.78
N LEU A 199 7.95 3.67 -3.90
CA LEU A 199 9.34 3.34 -4.17
C LEU A 199 10.28 4.00 -3.15
N TRP A 200 9.96 5.22 -2.71
CA TRP A 200 10.68 5.88 -1.62
C TRP A 200 10.53 5.12 -0.30
N LEU A 201 9.34 4.65 0.05
CA LEU A 201 9.12 3.83 1.25
C LEU A 201 9.92 2.52 1.23
N LEU A 202 10.11 1.91 0.05
CA LEU A 202 10.94 0.70 -0.09
C LEU A 202 12.44 0.98 -0.01
N ALA A 203 12.87 2.17 -0.43
CA ALA A 203 14.29 2.53 -0.51
C ALA A 203 14.81 3.23 0.76
N THR A 204 13.93 3.82 1.56
CA THR A 204 14.31 4.60 2.74
C THR A 204 14.72 3.67 3.90
N PRO A 205 15.70 4.06 4.74
CA PRO A 205 16.05 3.30 5.92
C PRO A 205 14.86 3.14 6.87
N SER A 206 14.61 1.91 7.30
CA SER A 206 13.55 1.56 8.24
C SER A 206 14.08 0.75 9.41
N VAL A 207 13.36 0.80 10.54
CA VAL A 207 13.62 -0.08 11.68
C VAL A 207 13.11 -1.49 11.41
N GLY A 208 13.90 -2.48 11.79
CA GLY A 208 13.67 -3.91 11.50
C GLY A 208 14.71 -4.43 10.52
#